data_AF-A0A4Q6GKP5-F1
#
_entry.id   AF-A0A4Q6GKP5-F1
#
_cell.length_a   1.000
_cell.length_b   1.000
_cell.length_c   1.000
_cell.angle_alpha   90.00
_cell.angle_beta   90.00
_cell.angle_gamma   90.00
#
_symmetry.space_group_name_H-M   'P 1'
#
loop_
_entity.id
_entity.type
_entity.pdbx_description
1 polymer ?
#
loop_
_entity_poly.entity_id
_entity_poly.type
_entity_poly.pdbx_seq_one_letter_code
_entity_poly.pdbx_strand_id
1 'polypeptide(L)'
;MDKETELRQSKMLALAFFVGAASLFVLTLFLPQNWWTGLLRAFSEAAMVGALADWFAVVALFKRVPIPIVSRHTEIIPKNKERIADNLALFVHEKFLDTESIVRLIQRHDPVQKVADWLVKPANTELLGQHLVRVGVWMLDFIEDSAVQGFIRRAVHAMVNSVDLSKSAGTILESLTRDGRHQELLNEGITQLAHLLDNAETQTTISQGIVDWLKEDYAFIESLLPSELIGRKGAGLAVRLASGILNKVAADPHHPLRARFDAFTQEFIERLKDDPAFAGRAEEIKAYLLGDETLNGYLATLWGELKGWVKKDLHSEDSDLRKRLVATGAWV
;
A
#
# COMPACT_ATOMS: atom_id res chain seq x y z
N MET A 1 18.52 -56.79 -5.97
CA MET A 1 18.57 -57.31 -7.35
C MET A 1 18.02 -56.22 -8.26
N ASP A 2 18.73 -55.90 -9.32
CA ASP A 2 18.35 -54.81 -10.22
C ASP A 2 17.12 -55.21 -11.06
N LYS A 3 16.12 -54.33 -11.17
CA LYS A 3 14.83 -54.62 -11.84
C LYS A 3 15.02 -55.06 -13.29
N GLU A 4 16.09 -54.61 -13.94
CA GLU A 4 16.42 -55.01 -15.31
C GLU A 4 16.79 -56.50 -15.42
N THR A 5 17.49 -57.03 -14.41
CA THR A 5 17.93 -58.43 -14.39
C THR A 5 16.77 -59.38 -14.15
N GLU A 6 15.83 -59.02 -13.26
CA GLU A 6 14.59 -59.76 -13.01
C GLU A 6 13.70 -59.82 -14.27
N LEU A 7 13.55 -58.70 -14.99
CA LEU A 7 12.79 -58.66 -16.24
C LEU A 7 13.41 -59.56 -17.33
N ARG A 8 14.74 -59.57 -17.46
CA ARG A 8 15.43 -60.44 -18.43
C ARG A 8 15.22 -61.91 -18.10
N GLN A 9 15.33 -62.29 -16.83
CA GLN A 9 15.10 -63.67 -16.37
C GLN A 9 13.66 -64.12 -16.64
N SER A 10 12.67 -63.29 -16.31
CA SER A 10 11.25 -63.57 -16.57
C SER A 10 10.97 -63.76 -18.06
N LYS A 11 11.51 -62.88 -18.91
CA LYS A 11 11.39 -63.02 -20.38
C LYS A 11 12.03 -64.30 -20.91
N MET A 12 13.22 -64.65 -20.41
CA MET A 12 13.90 -65.88 -20.80
C MET A 12 13.10 -67.12 -20.38
N LEU A 13 12.53 -67.12 -19.18
CA LEU A 13 11.72 -68.22 -18.66
C LEU A 13 10.42 -68.37 -19.47
N ALA A 14 9.73 -67.27 -19.75
CA ALA A 14 8.54 -67.29 -20.62
C ALA A 14 8.87 -67.79 -22.03
N LEU A 15 10.00 -67.34 -22.60
CA LEU A 15 10.48 -67.81 -23.91
C LEU A 15 10.87 -69.30 -23.88
N ALA A 16 11.48 -69.78 -22.80
CA ALA A 16 11.83 -71.19 -22.63
C ALA A 16 10.57 -72.06 -22.55
N PHE A 17 9.53 -71.64 -21.83
CA PHE A 17 8.25 -72.35 -21.80
C PHE A 17 7.57 -72.37 -23.18
N PHE A 18 7.60 -71.25 -23.91
CA PHE A 18 7.06 -71.18 -25.26
C PHE A 18 7.80 -72.13 -26.23
N VAL A 19 9.13 -72.06 -26.25
CA VAL A 19 9.98 -72.94 -27.07
C VAL A 19 9.80 -74.40 -26.67
N GLY A 20 9.66 -74.68 -25.37
CA GLY A 20 9.35 -76.01 -24.86
C GLY A 20 8.01 -76.54 -25.38
N ALA A 21 6.94 -75.75 -25.29
CA ALA A 21 5.63 -76.11 -25.82
C ALA A 21 5.66 -76.30 -27.35
N ALA A 22 6.32 -75.42 -28.08
CA ALA A 22 6.46 -75.53 -29.54
C ALA A 22 7.27 -76.78 -29.95
N SER A 23 8.37 -77.06 -29.24
CA SER A 23 9.20 -78.25 -29.49
C SER A 23 8.42 -79.53 -29.19
N LEU A 24 7.65 -79.54 -28.09
CA LEU A 24 6.78 -80.66 -27.73
C LEU A 24 5.72 -80.90 -28.80
N PHE A 25 5.09 -79.84 -29.31
CA PHE A 25 4.15 -79.91 -30.41
C PHE A 25 4.79 -80.50 -31.67
N VAL A 26 5.97 -80.01 -32.08
CA VAL A 26 6.70 -80.53 -33.24
C VAL A 26 7.07 -82.01 -33.06
N LEU A 27 7.56 -82.41 -31.89
CA LEU A 27 7.88 -83.80 -31.60
C LEU A 27 6.64 -84.70 -31.72
N THR A 28 5.47 -84.26 -31.24
CA THR A 28 4.24 -85.04 -31.37
C THR A 28 3.79 -85.28 -32.82
N LEU A 29 4.29 -84.50 -33.79
CA LEU A 29 4.00 -84.73 -35.22
C LEU A 29 4.75 -85.94 -35.80
N PHE A 30 5.87 -86.34 -35.20
CA PHE A 30 6.71 -87.46 -35.67
C PHE A 30 6.43 -88.78 -34.93
N LEU A 31 5.59 -88.76 -33.90
CA LEU A 31 5.23 -89.96 -33.14
C LEU A 31 3.99 -90.66 -33.73
N PRO A 32 3.88 -92.00 -33.59
CA PRO A 32 2.70 -92.74 -34.01
C PRO A 32 1.47 -92.29 -33.22
N GLN A 33 0.34 -92.15 -33.92
CA GLN A 33 -0.88 -91.57 -33.38
C GLN A 33 -1.59 -92.51 -32.39
N ASN A 34 -1.39 -92.24 -31.10
CA ASN A 34 -2.06 -92.87 -29.96
C ASN A 34 -2.86 -91.83 -29.14
N TRP A 35 -3.77 -92.28 -28.28
CA TRP A 35 -4.56 -91.40 -27.38
C TRP A 35 -3.69 -90.41 -26.60
N TRP A 36 -2.60 -90.92 -25.99
CA TRP A 36 -1.66 -90.10 -25.21
C TRP A 36 -0.92 -89.05 -26.04
N THR A 37 -0.49 -89.41 -27.26
CA THR A 37 0.16 -88.45 -28.16
C THR A 37 -0.80 -87.38 -28.65
N GLY A 38 -2.09 -87.72 -28.81
CA GLY A 38 -3.13 -86.76 -29.17
C GLY A 38 -3.40 -85.74 -28.07
N LEU A 39 -3.47 -86.18 -26.81
CA LEU A 39 -3.64 -85.27 -25.65
C LEU A 39 -2.44 -84.32 -25.51
N LEU A 40 -1.22 -84.84 -25.66
CA LEU A 40 0.01 -84.05 -25.59
C LEU A 40 0.10 -83.02 -26.72
N ARG A 41 -0.33 -83.40 -27.92
CA ARG A 41 -0.43 -82.49 -29.07
C ARG A 41 -1.44 -81.37 -28.79
N ALA A 42 -2.65 -81.68 -28.33
CA ALA A 42 -3.67 -80.67 -28.05
C ALA A 42 -3.23 -79.71 -26.93
N PHE A 43 -2.59 -80.23 -25.87
CA PHE A 43 -2.07 -79.39 -24.78
C PHE A 43 -0.96 -78.47 -25.24
N SER A 44 0.02 -78.99 -25.99
CA SER A 44 1.13 -78.19 -26.53
C SER A 44 0.67 -77.15 -27.56
N GLU A 45 -0.31 -77.50 -28.40
CA GLU A 45 -0.94 -76.58 -29.34
C GLU A 45 -1.67 -75.44 -28.61
N ALA A 46 -2.50 -75.77 -27.61
CA ALA A 46 -3.21 -74.77 -26.81
C ALA A 46 -2.24 -73.85 -26.04
N ALA A 47 -1.17 -74.40 -25.45
CA ALA A 47 -0.15 -73.62 -24.76
C ALA A 47 0.61 -72.70 -25.72
N MET A 48 0.99 -73.18 -26.90
CA MET A 48 1.70 -72.39 -27.91
C MET A 48 0.83 -71.25 -28.46
N VAL A 49 -0.42 -71.54 -28.84
CA VAL A 49 -1.36 -70.54 -29.35
C VAL A 49 -1.75 -69.53 -28.27
N GLY A 50 -1.99 -69.98 -27.04
CA GLY A 50 -2.27 -69.11 -25.90
C GLY A 50 -1.13 -68.13 -25.60
N ALA A 51 0.12 -68.61 -25.63
CA ALA A 51 1.29 -67.77 -25.45
C ALA A 51 1.44 -66.73 -26.58
N LEU A 52 1.16 -67.10 -27.84
CA LEU A 52 1.15 -66.16 -28.96
C LEU A 52 0.04 -65.10 -28.83
N ALA A 53 -1.14 -65.48 -28.34
CA ALA A 53 -2.27 -64.58 -28.15
C ALA A 53 -1.97 -63.54 -27.06
N ASP A 54 -1.43 -63.96 -25.91
CA ASP A 54 -1.06 -63.05 -24.82
C ASP A 54 0.08 -62.09 -25.25
N TRP A 55 1.10 -62.62 -25.93
CA TRP A 55 2.15 -61.80 -26.54
C TRP A 55 1.54 -60.75 -27.49
N PHE A 56 0.63 -61.17 -28.37
CA PHE A 56 -0.02 -60.26 -29.30
C PHE A 56 -0.84 -59.20 -28.58
N ALA A 57 -1.61 -59.54 -27.54
CA ALA A 57 -2.42 -58.59 -26.78
C ALA A 57 -1.58 -57.49 -26.11
N VAL A 58 -0.50 -57.87 -25.43
CA VAL A 58 0.40 -56.92 -24.76
C VAL A 58 1.13 -56.06 -25.79
N VAL A 59 1.68 -56.68 -26.85
CA VAL A 59 2.39 -55.91 -27.89
C VAL A 59 1.43 -54.98 -28.63
N ALA A 60 0.22 -55.43 -28.98
CA ALA A 60 -0.78 -54.61 -29.66
C ALA A 60 -1.25 -53.42 -28.82
N LEU A 61 -1.18 -53.51 -27.49
CA LEU A 61 -1.51 -52.40 -26.60
C LEU A 61 -0.46 -51.28 -26.69
N PHE A 62 0.83 -51.63 -26.76
CA PHE A 62 1.96 -50.69 -26.62
C PHE A 62 2.76 -50.39 -27.89
N LYS A 63 2.77 -51.27 -28.90
CA LYS A 63 3.64 -51.20 -30.09
C LYS A 63 2.94 -51.64 -31.37
N ARG A 64 3.43 -51.15 -32.51
CA ARG A 64 2.94 -51.58 -33.83
C ARG A 64 3.35 -53.02 -34.11
N VAL A 65 2.37 -53.89 -34.34
CA VAL A 65 2.64 -55.23 -34.85
C VAL A 65 2.78 -55.15 -36.39
N PRO A 66 3.88 -55.62 -36.99
CA PRO A 66 4.16 -55.48 -38.42
C PRO A 66 3.43 -56.53 -39.28
N ILE A 67 2.13 -56.77 -39.02
CA ILE A 67 1.28 -57.66 -39.82
C ILE A 67 0.30 -56.77 -40.63
N PRO A 68 0.33 -56.77 -41.98
CA PRO A 68 -0.34 -55.76 -42.82
C PRO A 68 -1.83 -55.51 -42.52
N ILE A 69 -2.58 -56.56 -42.16
CA ILE A 69 -4.02 -56.48 -41.88
C ILE A 69 -4.30 -55.99 -40.45
N VAL A 70 -3.48 -56.43 -39.49
CA VAL A 70 -3.71 -56.22 -38.05
C VAL A 70 -3.08 -54.92 -37.54
N SER A 71 -2.03 -54.45 -38.22
CA SER A 71 -1.25 -53.25 -37.86
C SER A 71 -2.10 -51.98 -37.74
N ARG A 72 -3.25 -51.91 -38.43
CA ARG A 72 -4.19 -50.78 -38.35
C ARG A 72 -4.80 -50.60 -36.96
N HIS A 73 -5.01 -51.70 -36.21
CA HIS A 73 -5.70 -51.71 -34.91
C HIS A 73 -4.78 -51.96 -33.71
N THR A 74 -3.47 -52.04 -33.91
CA THR A 74 -2.47 -52.08 -32.82
C THR A 74 -2.06 -50.66 -32.41
N GLU A 75 -1.28 -50.53 -31.33
CA GLU A 75 -0.89 -49.28 -30.66
C GLU A 75 -2.08 -48.56 -30.01
N ILE A 76 -2.94 -49.31 -29.33
CA ILE A 76 -4.16 -48.76 -28.74
C ILE A 76 -3.84 -47.65 -27.74
N ILE A 77 -2.85 -47.83 -26.86
CA ILE A 77 -2.47 -46.80 -25.87
C ILE A 77 -1.82 -45.58 -26.55
N PRO A 78 -0.76 -45.71 -27.38
CA PRO A 78 -0.17 -44.56 -28.05
C PRO A 78 -1.18 -43.75 -28.88
N LYS A 79 -2.08 -44.42 -29.62
CA LYS A 79 -3.11 -43.76 -30.44
C LYS A 79 -4.19 -43.05 -29.64
N ASN A 80 -4.48 -43.51 -28.42
CA ASN A 80 -5.51 -42.91 -27.54
C ASN A 80 -4.91 -42.12 -26.38
N LYS A 81 -3.62 -41.78 -26.41
CA LYS A 81 -2.91 -41.17 -25.27
C LYS A 81 -3.59 -39.90 -24.77
N GLU A 82 -3.99 -39.02 -25.70
CA GLU A 82 -4.68 -37.76 -25.36
C GLU A 82 -6.01 -38.02 -24.67
N ARG A 83 -6.86 -38.86 -25.28
CA ARG A 83 -8.14 -39.27 -24.68
C ARG A 83 -7.97 -39.92 -23.30
N ILE A 84 -6.94 -40.74 -23.10
CA ILE A 84 -6.65 -41.35 -21.80
C ILE A 84 -6.22 -40.29 -20.79
N ALA A 85 -5.39 -39.33 -21.20
CA ALA A 85 -4.95 -38.23 -20.35
C ALA A 85 -6.12 -37.34 -19.92
N ASP A 86 -7.02 -36.99 -20.83
CA ASP A 86 -8.20 -36.16 -20.53
C ASP A 86 -9.14 -36.87 -19.54
N ASN A 87 -9.41 -38.15 -19.75
CA ASN A 87 -10.24 -38.94 -18.82
C ASN A 87 -9.57 -39.10 -17.46
N LEU A 88 -8.25 -39.26 -17.42
CA LEU A 88 -7.51 -39.33 -16.16
C LEU A 88 -7.53 -37.97 -15.43
N ALA A 89 -7.39 -36.87 -16.15
CA ALA A 89 -7.47 -35.52 -15.58
C ALA A 89 -8.86 -35.27 -14.98
N LEU A 90 -9.93 -35.64 -15.70
CA LEU A 90 -11.31 -35.54 -15.22
C LEU A 90 -11.54 -36.42 -13.99
N PHE A 91 -11.04 -37.66 -14.01
CA PHE A 91 -11.12 -38.55 -12.85
C PHE A 91 -10.39 -37.99 -11.62
N VAL A 92 -9.18 -37.44 -11.79
CA VAL A 92 -8.42 -36.81 -10.70
C VAL A 92 -9.17 -35.59 -10.18
N HIS A 93 -9.72 -34.78 -11.07
CA HIS A 93 -10.53 -33.62 -10.69
C HIS A 93 -11.77 -34.03 -9.87
N GLU A 94 -12.56 -34.98 -10.37
CA GLU A 94 -13.83 -35.40 -9.76
C GLU A 94 -13.68 -36.23 -8.48
N LYS A 95 -12.59 -36.99 -8.35
CA LYS A 95 -12.42 -37.93 -7.22
C LYS A 95 -11.43 -37.47 -6.16
N PHE A 96 -10.46 -36.63 -6.52
CA PHE A 96 -9.40 -36.21 -5.61
C PHE A 96 -9.37 -34.70 -5.37
N LEU A 97 -9.83 -33.90 -6.33
CA LEU A 97 -9.80 -32.44 -6.24
C LEU A 97 -11.20 -31.82 -6.22
N ASP A 98 -12.23 -32.60 -5.90
CA ASP A 98 -13.54 -32.03 -5.66
C ASP A 98 -13.50 -31.15 -4.40
N THR A 99 -14.32 -30.09 -4.39
CA THR A 99 -14.31 -29.09 -3.32
C THR A 99 -14.50 -29.72 -1.95
N GLU A 100 -15.35 -30.74 -1.81
CA GLU A 100 -15.59 -31.38 -0.52
C GLU A 100 -14.38 -32.18 -0.05
N SER A 101 -13.72 -32.92 -0.94
CA SER A 101 -12.51 -33.67 -0.59
C SER A 101 -11.35 -32.76 -0.21
N ILE A 102 -11.20 -31.62 -0.89
CA ILE A 102 -10.20 -30.60 -0.50
C ILE A 102 -10.56 -30.01 0.87
N VAL A 103 -11.81 -29.64 1.12
CA VAL A 103 -12.24 -29.09 2.42
C VAL A 103 -12.02 -30.12 3.53
N ARG A 104 -12.40 -31.39 3.33
CA ARG A 104 -12.15 -32.48 4.28
C ARG A 104 -10.65 -32.68 4.54
N LEU A 105 -9.82 -32.56 3.49
CA LEU A 105 -8.37 -32.68 3.62
C LEU A 105 -7.77 -31.53 4.43
N ILE A 106 -8.21 -30.29 4.19
CA ILE A 106 -7.81 -29.09 4.94
C ILE A 106 -8.24 -29.22 6.40
N GLN A 107 -9.49 -29.57 6.67
CA GLN A 107 -10.01 -29.78 8.03
C GLN A 107 -9.25 -30.88 8.78
N ARG A 108 -8.92 -31.98 8.10
CA ARG A 108 -8.19 -33.09 8.72
C ARG A 108 -6.76 -32.73 9.12
N HIS A 109 -6.08 -31.91 8.31
CA HIS A 109 -4.67 -31.59 8.54
C HIS A 109 -4.44 -30.27 9.26
N ASP A 110 -5.50 -29.47 9.41
CA ASP A 110 -5.56 -28.13 9.98
C ASP A 110 -4.25 -27.34 9.78
N PRO A 111 -3.93 -27.01 8.52
CA PRO A 111 -2.69 -26.30 8.22
C PRO A 111 -2.67 -24.91 8.88
N VAL A 112 -3.83 -24.32 9.10
CA VAL A 112 -3.97 -23.00 9.75
C VAL A 112 -3.53 -23.10 11.20
N GLN A 113 -4.05 -24.08 11.96
CA GLN A 113 -3.64 -24.28 13.35
C GLN A 113 -2.14 -24.60 13.46
N LYS A 114 -1.58 -25.39 12.55
CA LYS A 114 -0.13 -25.66 12.55
C LYS A 114 0.72 -24.42 12.33
N VAL A 115 0.26 -23.51 11.47
CA VAL A 115 0.94 -22.22 11.23
C VAL A 115 0.77 -21.33 12.47
N ALA A 116 -0.41 -21.27 13.07
CA ALA A 116 -0.64 -20.52 14.31
C ALA A 116 0.24 -21.04 15.46
N ASP A 117 0.25 -22.35 15.72
CA ASP A 117 1.09 -22.99 16.74
C ASP A 117 2.59 -22.76 16.49
N TRP A 118 2.99 -22.63 15.22
CA TRP A 118 4.34 -22.24 14.85
C TRP A 118 4.61 -20.77 15.15
N LEU A 119 3.69 -19.86 14.81
CA LEU A 119 3.81 -18.40 15.01
C LEU A 119 3.82 -17.98 16.48
N VAL A 120 3.08 -18.70 17.34
CA VAL A 120 3.01 -18.42 18.79
C VAL A 120 4.36 -18.63 19.50
N LYS A 121 5.28 -19.41 18.92
CA LYS A 121 6.61 -19.64 19.51
C LYS A 121 7.48 -18.39 19.32
N PRO A 122 8.01 -17.78 20.40
CA PRO A 122 8.78 -16.52 20.30
C PRO A 122 9.96 -16.58 19.33
N ALA A 123 10.66 -17.72 19.26
CA ALA A 123 11.77 -17.92 18.33
C ALA A 123 11.34 -17.84 16.86
N ASN A 124 10.15 -18.31 16.53
CA ASN A 124 9.61 -18.30 15.17
C ASN A 124 9.04 -16.93 14.79
N THR A 125 8.38 -16.25 15.73
CA THR A 125 7.92 -14.86 15.54
C THR A 125 9.09 -13.92 15.26
N GLU A 126 10.21 -14.11 15.98
CA GLU A 126 11.43 -13.34 15.76
C GLU A 126 12.03 -13.61 14.37
N LEU A 127 12.14 -14.89 13.96
CA LEU A 127 12.60 -15.25 12.62
C LEU A 127 11.70 -14.66 11.52
N LEU A 128 10.38 -14.77 11.67
CA LEU A 128 9.43 -14.19 10.72
C LEU A 128 9.55 -12.67 10.69
N GLY A 129 9.66 -12.02 11.86
CA GLY A 129 9.86 -10.58 11.97
C GLY A 129 11.12 -10.12 11.23
N GLN A 130 12.24 -10.84 11.37
CA GLN A 130 13.47 -10.55 10.63
C GLN A 130 13.29 -10.70 9.11
N HIS A 131 12.57 -11.72 8.65
CA HIS A 131 12.27 -11.89 7.23
C HIS A 131 11.33 -10.81 6.70
N LEU A 132 10.29 -10.45 7.45
CA LEU A 132 9.35 -9.38 7.10
C LEU A 132 10.06 -8.02 7.03
N VAL A 133 10.96 -7.73 7.96
CA VAL A 133 11.80 -6.52 7.92
C VAL A 133 12.66 -6.51 6.66
N ARG A 134 13.32 -7.63 6.31
CA ARG A 134 14.13 -7.72 5.10
C ARG A 134 13.32 -7.50 3.82
N VAL A 135 12.12 -8.09 3.76
CA VAL A 135 11.18 -7.88 2.65
C VAL A 135 10.71 -6.43 2.62
N GLY A 136 10.44 -5.82 3.78
CA GLY A 136 10.06 -4.42 3.90
C GLY A 136 11.13 -3.46 3.39
N VAL A 137 12.40 -3.69 3.75
CA VAL A 137 13.54 -2.93 3.20
C VAL A 137 13.65 -3.10 1.69
N TRP A 138 13.54 -4.32 1.19
CA TRP A 138 13.59 -4.59 -0.25
C TRP A 138 12.43 -3.92 -1.00
N MET A 139 11.22 -3.93 -0.43
CA MET A 139 10.05 -3.23 -0.98
C MET A 139 10.27 -1.72 -1.01
N LEU A 140 10.84 -1.13 0.05
CA LEU A 140 11.17 0.30 0.07
C LEU A 140 12.19 0.67 -1.02
N ASP A 141 13.15 -0.21 -1.30
CA ASP A 141 14.12 0.00 -2.38
C ASP A 141 13.49 -0.18 -3.78
N PHE A 142 12.45 -1.01 -3.91
CA PHE A 142 11.71 -1.20 -5.15
C PHE A 142 10.72 -0.06 -5.46
N ILE A 143 10.24 0.65 -4.43
CA ILE A 143 9.36 1.79 -4.60
C ILE A 143 10.12 2.94 -5.27
N GLU A 144 9.72 3.26 -6.50
CA GLU A 144 10.23 4.41 -7.24
C GLU A 144 9.85 5.73 -6.55
N ASP A 145 10.86 6.54 -6.22
CA ASP A 145 10.65 7.80 -5.50
C ASP A 145 9.79 8.79 -6.30
N SER A 146 9.94 8.82 -7.63
CA SER A 146 9.15 9.66 -8.52
C SER A 146 7.65 9.31 -8.50
N ALA A 147 7.32 8.02 -8.42
CA ALA A 147 5.94 7.55 -8.38
C ALA A 147 5.25 7.97 -7.08
N VAL A 148 5.93 7.83 -5.94
CA VAL A 148 5.41 8.24 -4.63
C VAL A 148 5.31 9.75 -4.53
N GLN A 149 6.34 10.49 -4.96
CA GLN A 149 6.29 11.95 -5.01
C GLN A 149 5.11 12.44 -5.86
N GLY A 150 4.88 11.83 -7.03
CA GLY A 150 3.73 12.13 -7.87
C GLY A 150 2.39 11.80 -7.19
N PHE A 151 2.32 10.70 -6.44
CA PHE A 151 1.14 10.35 -5.65
C PHE A 151 0.89 11.35 -4.51
N ILE A 152 1.90 11.66 -3.69
CA ILE A 152 1.81 12.64 -2.60
C ILE A 152 1.38 13.99 -3.15
N ARG A 153 1.99 14.44 -4.25
CA ARG A 153 1.60 15.68 -4.92
C ARG A 153 0.12 15.68 -5.29
N ARG A 154 -0.35 14.65 -5.99
CA ARG A 154 -1.78 14.54 -6.35
C ARG A 154 -2.69 14.54 -5.13
N ALA A 155 -2.30 13.86 -4.06
CA ALA A 155 -3.06 13.82 -2.81
C ALA A 155 -3.13 15.21 -2.15
N VAL A 156 -2.01 15.93 -2.06
CA VAL A 156 -1.96 17.31 -1.55
C VAL A 156 -2.82 18.24 -2.40
N HIS A 157 -2.69 18.19 -3.72
CA HIS A 157 -3.53 18.97 -4.63
C HIS A 157 -5.02 18.67 -4.43
N ALA A 158 -5.40 17.40 -4.33
CA ALA A 158 -6.79 17.00 -4.10
C ALA A 158 -7.31 17.49 -2.74
N MET A 159 -6.48 17.42 -1.69
CA MET A 159 -6.82 17.89 -0.35
C MET A 159 -6.96 19.41 -0.29
N VAL A 160 -6.04 20.18 -0.89
CA VAL A 160 -6.12 21.64 -0.91
C VAL A 160 -7.34 22.11 -1.72
N ASN A 161 -7.65 21.43 -2.82
CA ASN A 161 -8.82 21.75 -3.64
C ASN A 161 -10.15 21.39 -2.97
N SER A 162 -10.19 20.38 -2.11
CA SER A 162 -11.42 20.00 -1.40
C SER A 162 -11.75 20.92 -0.23
N VAL A 163 -10.78 21.70 0.24
CA VAL A 163 -10.94 22.64 1.37
C VAL A 163 -11.32 24.03 0.85
N ASP A 164 -12.42 24.56 1.33
CA ASP A 164 -12.76 25.97 1.16
C ASP A 164 -11.98 26.80 2.18
N LEU A 165 -10.86 27.40 1.76
CA LEU A 165 -9.97 28.17 2.66
C LEU A 165 -10.69 29.37 3.28
N SER A 166 -11.55 30.05 2.52
CA SER A 166 -12.32 31.20 2.99
C SER A 166 -13.28 30.80 4.11
N LYS A 167 -14.07 29.74 3.89
CA LYS A 167 -14.97 29.23 4.94
C LYS A 167 -14.21 28.68 6.13
N SER A 168 -13.13 27.93 5.90
CA SER A 168 -12.32 27.35 6.97
C SER A 168 -11.70 28.42 7.86
N ALA A 169 -11.11 29.47 7.25
CA ALA A 169 -10.56 30.61 7.98
C ALA A 169 -11.66 31.35 8.76
N GLY A 170 -12.84 31.54 8.17
CA GLY A 170 -13.99 32.11 8.85
C GLY A 170 -14.44 31.30 10.06
N THR A 171 -14.53 29.97 9.94
CA THR A 171 -14.90 29.08 11.06
C THR A 171 -13.84 29.06 12.16
N ILE A 172 -12.55 29.07 11.80
CA ILE A 172 -11.45 29.15 12.78
C ILE A 172 -11.52 30.48 13.53
N LEU A 173 -11.64 31.60 12.81
CA LEU A 173 -11.74 32.93 13.42
C LEU A 173 -12.99 33.04 14.29
N GLU A 174 -14.14 32.56 13.83
CA GLU A 174 -15.37 32.50 14.63
C GLU A 174 -15.14 31.75 15.95
N SER A 175 -14.53 30.56 15.89
CA SER A 175 -14.22 29.78 17.09
C SER A 175 -13.23 30.49 18.02
N LEU A 176 -12.28 31.24 17.48
CA LEU A 176 -11.30 32.00 18.27
C LEU A 176 -11.89 33.28 18.86
N THR A 177 -12.91 33.86 18.24
CA THR A 177 -13.63 35.05 18.72
C THR A 177 -14.83 34.73 19.60
N ARG A 178 -15.20 33.44 19.68
CA ARG A 178 -16.33 32.99 20.49
C ARG A 178 -16.13 33.39 21.95
N ASP A 179 -17.22 33.80 22.58
CA ASP A 179 -17.27 34.25 23.98
C ASP A 179 -16.34 35.45 24.27
N GLY A 180 -15.96 36.23 23.25
CA GLY A 180 -15.17 37.45 23.42
C GLY A 180 -13.69 37.22 23.65
N ARG A 181 -13.15 36.03 23.35
CA ARG A 181 -11.71 35.72 23.54
C ARG A 181 -10.75 36.66 22.80
N HIS A 182 -11.17 37.22 21.67
CA HIS A 182 -10.40 38.24 20.96
C HIS A 182 -10.29 39.57 21.71
N GLN A 183 -11.22 39.86 22.63
CA GLN A 183 -11.14 41.03 23.51
C GLN A 183 -10.00 40.91 24.53
N GLU A 184 -9.62 39.70 24.94
CA GLU A 184 -8.47 39.50 25.84
C GLU A 184 -7.16 39.87 25.13
N LEU A 185 -6.97 39.40 23.90
CA LEU A 185 -5.82 39.77 23.07
C LEU A 185 -5.82 41.27 22.74
N LEU A 186 -7.00 41.83 22.42
CA LEU A 186 -7.14 43.27 22.20
C LEU A 186 -6.78 44.06 23.47
N ASN A 187 -7.19 43.60 24.64
CA ASN A 187 -6.91 44.24 25.91
C ASN A 187 -5.42 44.30 26.20
N GLU A 188 -4.71 43.18 26.02
CA GLU A 188 -3.25 43.14 26.15
C GLU A 188 -2.58 44.09 25.15
N GLY A 189 -2.99 44.05 23.88
CA GLY A 189 -2.45 44.93 22.85
C GLY A 189 -2.65 46.41 23.15
N ILE A 190 -3.86 46.83 23.54
CA ILE A 190 -4.17 48.22 23.89
C ILE A 190 -3.41 48.64 25.15
N THR A 191 -3.28 47.76 26.15
CA THR A 191 -2.56 48.05 27.39
C THR A 191 -1.06 48.25 27.14
N GLN A 192 -0.45 47.39 26.32
CA GLN A 192 0.95 47.55 25.92
C GLN A 192 1.17 48.82 25.09
N LEU A 193 0.28 49.12 24.14
CA LEU A 193 0.35 50.35 23.35
C LEU A 193 0.16 51.59 24.23
N ALA A 194 -0.75 51.54 25.20
CA ALA A 194 -0.96 52.61 26.15
C ALA A 194 0.29 52.85 27.00
N HIS A 195 0.92 51.80 27.52
CA HIS A 195 2.18 51.90 28.26
C HIS A 195 3.32 52.48 27.43
N LEU A 196 3.48 52.03 26.18
CA LEU A 196 4.48 52.58 25.25
C LEU A 196 4.24 54.06 24.99
N LEU A 197 2.98 54.47 24.82
CA LEU A 197 2.59 55.86 24.57
C LEU A 197 2.54 56.72 25.82
N ASP A 198 2.61 56.16 27.03
CA ASP A 198 2.72 56.92 28.28
C ASP A 198 4.18 57.30 28.60
N ASN A 199 5.16 56.63 27.98
CA ASN A 199 6.57 56.97 28.11
C ASN A 199 6.90 58.31 27.42
N ALA A 200 7.39 59.28 28.20
CA ALA A 200 7.76 60.62 27.73
C ALA A 200 8.82 60.62 26.61
N GLU A 201 9.75 59.65 26.63
CA GLU A 201 10.77 59.51 25.59
C GLU A 201 10.13 59.07 24.27
N THR A 202 9.28 58.03 24.31
CA THR A 202 8.52 57.53 23.16
C THR A 202 7.59 58.60 22.58
N GLN A 203 6.89 59.36 23.43
CA GLN A 203 6.07 60.48 22.99
C GLN A 203 6.89 61.54 22.24
N THR A 204 8.10 61.83 22.70
CA THR A 204 8.99 62.81 22.07
C THR A 204 9.46 62.31 20.70
N THR A 205 9.85 61.05 20.61
CA THR A 205 10.27 60.42 19.35
C THR A 205 9.15 60.37 18.32
N ILE A 206 7.94 59.94 18.71
CA ILE A 206 6.78 59.92 17.82
C ILE A 206 6.40 61.34 17.40
N SER A 207 6.40 62.29 18.34
CA SER A 207 6.10 63.70 18.02
C SER A 207 7.09 64.27 17.02
N GLN A 208 8.37 63.93 17.14
CA GLN A 208 9.39 64.38 16.21
C GLN A 208 9.22 63.73 14.83
N GLY A 209 8.94 62.43 14.77
CA GLY A 209 8.61 61.75 13.50
C GLY A 209 7.37 62.32 12.81
N ILE A 210 6.33 62.71 13.57
CA ILE A 210 5.15 63.40 13.02
C ILE A 210 5.54 64.75 12.42
N VAL A 211 6.38 65.53 13.11
CA VAL A 211 6.86 66.83 12.60
C VAL A 211 7.69 66.65 11.33
N ASP A 212 8.57 65.66 11.30
CA ASP A 212 9.44 65.39 10.16
C ASP A 212 8.63 64.90 8.95
N TRP A 213 7.68 63.98 9.16
CA TRP A 213 6.73 63.54 8.12
C TRP A 213 5.91 64.69 7.55
N LEU A 214 5.39 65.57 8.41
CA LEU A 214 4.57 66.71 7.96
C LEU A 214 5.37 67.69 7.10
N LYS A 215 6.67 67.86 7.41
CA LYS A 215 7.59 68.71 6.63
C LYS A 215 7.94 68.09 5.28
N GLU A 216 8.05 66.78 5.22
CA GLU A 216 8.45 66.05 4.01
C GLU A 216 7.29 65.93 3.01
N ASP A 217 6.11 65.47 3.46
CA ASP A 217 4.97 65.19 2.57
C ASP A 217 4.02 66.39 2.38
N TYR A 218 3.99 67.35 3.32
CA TYR A 218 3.01 68.44 3.34
C TYR A 218 3.63 69.82 3.60
N ALA A 219 4.77 70.11 2.96
CA ALA A 219 5.48 71.39 3.07
C ALA A 219 4.59 72.64 2.79
N PHE A 220 3.55 72.52 1.97
CA PHE A 220 2.60 73.62 1.71
C PHE A 220 1.73 73.97 2.92
N ILE A 221 1.40 73.00 3.77
CA ILE A 221 0.57 73.20 4.98
C ILE A 221 1.36 73.98 6.06
N GLU A 222 2.70 73.87 6.05
CA GLU A 222 3.61 74.63 6.92
C GLU A 222 3.52 76.15 6.69
N SER A 223 3.20 76.58 5.46
CA SER A 223 3.05 78.01 5.12
C SER A 223 1.71 78.63 5.58
N LEU A 224 0.71 77.81 5.91
CA LEU A 224 -0.67 78.26 6.15
C LEU A 224 -1.09 78.18 7.63
N LEU A 225 -0.40 77.38 8.43
CA LEU A 225 -0.70 77.19 9.85
C LEU A 225 0.39 77.80 10.75
N PRO A 226 0.03 78.29 11.96
CA PRO A 226 1.00 78.75 12.93
C PRO A 226 2.04 77.68 13.26
N SER A 227 3.33 78.04 13.23
CA SER A 227 4.45 77.13 13.51
C SER A 227 4.40 76.48 14.90
N GLU A 228 3.69 77.06 15.86
CA GLU A 228 3.43 76.44 17.18
C GLU A 228 2.49 75.23 17.12
N LEU A 229 1.54 75.19 16.17
CA LEU A 229 0.60 74.08 15.98
C LEU A 229 1.21 72.93 15.16
N ILE A 230 2.14 73.24 14.26
CA ILE A 230 2.89 72.25 13.46
C ILE A 230 4.14 71.75 14.20
N GLY A 231 4.68 72.54 15.14
CA GLY A 231 5.87 72.18 15.90
C GLY A 231 5.66 71.08 16.95
N ARG A 232 6.72 70.79 17.71
CA ARG A 232 6.75 69.74 18.75
C ARG A 232 5.60 69.84 19.77
N LYS A 233 5.07 71.04 20.05
CA LYS A 233 3.92 71.24 20.95
C LYS A 233 2.64 70.62 20.38
N GLY A 234 2.33 70.84 19.10
CA GLY A 234 1.13 70.30 18.45
C GLY A 234 1.19 68.79 18.27
N ALA A 235 2.32 68.28 17.80
CA ALA A 235 2.56 66.83 17.71
C ALA A 235 2.50 66.16 19.10
N GLY A 236 3.09 66.80 20.12
CA GLY A 236 3.00 66.32 21.50
C GLY A 236 1.57 66.36 22.07
N LEU A 237 0.75 67.34 21.69
CA LEU A 237 -0.67 67.39 22.02
C LEU A 237 -1.44 66.24 21.35
N ALA A 238 -1.19 65.97 20.07
CA ALA A 238 -1.81 64.87 19.34
C ALA A 238 -1.47 63.50 19.96
N VAL A 239 -0.19 63.27 20.30
CA VAL A 239 0.25 62.02 20.95
C VAL A 239 -0.38 61.87 22.34
N ARG A 240 -0.46 62.96 23.14
CA ARG A 240 -1.14 62.91 24.45
C ARG A 240 -2.64 62.66 24.33
N LEU A 241 -3.30 63.24 23.33
CA LEU A 241 -4.71 62.97 23.04
C LEU A 241 -4.92 61.50 22.65
N ALA A 242 -4.07 60.96 21.77
CA ALA A 242 -4.11 59.56 21.36
C ALA A 242 -3.86 58.61 22.54
N SER A 243 -2.84 58.88 23.36
CA SER A 243 -2.55 58.14 24.59
C SER A 243 -3.73 58.20 25.58
N GLY A 244 -4.32 59.39 25.77
CA GLY A 244 -5.49 59.56 26.63
C GLY A 244 -6.73 58.81 26.13
N ILE A 245 -6.94 58.69 24.82
CA ILE A 245 -8.00 57.87 24.24
C ILE A 245 -7.69 56.38 24.46
N LEU A 246 -6.47 55.92 24.16
CA LEU A 246 -6.08 54.53 24.37
C LEU A 246 -6.21 54.08 25.83
N ASN A 247 -5.80 54.92 26.78
CA ASN A 247 -5.98 54.65 28.21
C ASN A 247 -7.45 54.52 28.62
N LYS A 248 -8.34 55.36 28.06
CA LYS A 248 -9.79 55.24 28.29
C LYS A 248 -10.37 53.95 27.71
N VAL A 249 -9.92 53.54 26.52
CA VAL A 249 -10.32 52.28 25.90
C VAL A 249 -9.77 51.08 26.68
N ALA A 250 -8.54 51.17 27.20
CA ALA A 250 -7.91 50.14 28.02
C ALA A 250 -8.69 49.92 29.32
N ALA A 251 -9.06 50.99 30.00
CA ALA A 251 -9.69 50.95 31.32
C ALA A 251 -11.18 50.56 31.31
N ASP A 252 -11.89 50.79 30.19
CA ASP A 252 -13.32 50.50 30.07
C ASP A 252 -13.60 49.34 29.09
N PRO A 253 -13.97 48.15 29.59
CA PRO A 253 -14.38 47.03 28.74
C PRO A 253 -15.61 47.30 27.87
N HIS A 254 -16.49 48.24 28.27
CA HIS A 254 -17.71 48.59 27.56
C HIS A 254 -17.52 49.82 26.64
N HIS A 255 -16.28 50.24 26.40
CA HIS A 255 -16.00 51.42 25.61
C HIS A 255 -16.57 51.29 24.18
N PRO A 256 -17.19 52.33 23.60
CA PRO A 256 -17.80 52.28 22.26
C PRO A 256 -16.86 51.82 21.14
N LEU A 257 -15.56 52.10 21.25
CA LEU A 257 -14.55 51.62 20.30
C LEU A 257 -14.33 50.09 20.36
N ARG A 258 -14.42 49.48 21.55
CA ARG A 258 -14.36 48.01 21.68
C ARG A 258 -15.57 47.35 21.05
N ALA A 259 -16.77 47.91 21.31
CA ALA A 259 -18.01 47.43 20.69
C ALA A 259 -17.98 47.56 19.15
N ARG A 260 -17.40 48.65 18.61
CA ARG A 260 -17.18 48.78 17.16
C ARG A 260 -16.20 47.76 16.61
N PHE A 261 -15.13 47.45 17.34
CA PHE A 261 -14.19 46.41 16.97
C PHE A 261 -14.86 45.02 16.95
N ASP A 262 -15.72 44.73 17.93
CA ASP A 262 -16.51 43.49 17.96
C ASP A 262 -17.41 43.37 16.73
N ALA A 263 -18.19 44.41 16.45
CA ALA A 263 -19.08 44.45 15.28
C ALA A 263 -18.29 44.28 13.97
N PHE A 264 -17.17 45.00 13.82
CA PHE A 264 -16.28 44.85 12.66
C PHE A 264 -15.71 43.44 12.54
N THR A 265 -15.30 42.82 13.66
CA THR A 265 -14.72 41.47 13.65
C THR A 265 -15.76 40.44 13.22
N GLN A 266 -16.99 40.55 13.74
CA GLN A 266 -18.11 39.68 13.33
C GLN A 266 -18.44 39.86 11.85
N GLU A 267 -18.62 41.09 11.39
CA GLU A 267 -18.90 41.38 9.98
C GLU A 267 -17.77 40.88 9.07
N PHE A 268 -16.51 41.06 9.49
CA PHE A 268 -15.34 40.57 8.76
C PHE A 268 -15.35 39.04 8.66
N ILE A 269 -15.69 38.32 9.73
CA ILE A 269 -15.81 36.85 9.72
C ILE A 269 -16.92 36.38 8.79
N GLU A 270 -18.08 37.03 8.81
CA GLU A 270 -19.19 36.71 7.90
C GLU A 270 -18.79 36.95 6.44
N ARG A 271 -18.22 38.12 6.15
CA ARG A 271 -17.71 38.43 4.82
C ARG A 271 -16.62 37.46 4.38
N LEU A 272 -15.73 37.04 5.26
CA LEU A 272 -14.69 36.06 4.91
C LEU A 272 -15.27 34.74 4.42
N LYS A 273 -16.45 34.34 4.93
CA LYS A 273 -17.11 33.07 4.55
C LYS A 273 -17.87 33.17 3.22
N ASP A 274 -18.52 34.31 2.96
CA ASP A 274 -19.53 34.41 1.90
C ASP A 274 -19.20 35.45 0.79
N ASP A 275 -18.19 36.31 0.98
CA ASP A 275 -17.82 37.34 -0.01
C ASP A 275 -17.00 36.73 -1.17
N PRO A 276 -17.45 36.89 -2.43
CA PRO A 276 -16.75 36.36 -3.60
C PRO A 276 -15.34 36.96 -3.79
N ALA A 277 -15.07 38.17 -3.29
CA ALA A 277 -13.72 38.75 -3.37
C ALA A 277 -12.73 37.99 -2.48
N PHE A 278 -13.14 37.58 -1.28
CA PHE A 278 -12.30 36.76 -0.39
C PHE A 278 -12.13 35.34 -0.93
N ALA A 279 -13.18 34.75 -1.50
CA ALA A 279 -13.06 33.47 -2.21
C ALA A 279 -12.03 33.54 -3.35
N GLY A 280 -12.06 34.61 -4.17
CA GLY A 280 -11.06 34.81 -5.23
C GLY A 280 -9.62 34.89 -4.70
N ARG A 281 -9.39 35.68 -3.63
CA ARG A 281 -8.09 35.77 -2.95
C ARG A 281 -7.63 34.41 -2.39
N ALA A 282 -8.55 33.63 -1.83
CA ALA A 282 -8.24 32.31 -1.31
C ALA A 282 -7.83 31.34 -2.43
N GLU A 283 -8.50 31.38 -3.59
CA GLU A 283 -8.11 30.60 -4.77
C GLU A 283 -6.75 31.04 -5.34
N GLU A 284 -6.44 32.34 -5.33
CA GLU A 284 -5.09 32.83 -5.69
C GLU A 284 -4.01 32.26 -4.75
N ILE A 285 -4.26 32.24 -3.45
CA ILE A 285 -3.34 31.65 -2.46
C ILE A 285 -3.18 30.15 -2.70
N LYS A 286 -4.27 29.42 -2.97
CA LYS A 286 -4.18 27.99 -3.34
C LYS A 286 -3.35 27.79 -4.58
N ALA A 287 -3.61 28.56 -5.64
CA ALA A 287 -2.90 28.46 -6.90
C ALA A 287 -1.40 28.74 -6.73
N TYR A 288 -1.06 29.74 -5.92
CA TYR A 288 0.32 30.04 -5.56
C TYR A 288 0.98 28.86 -4.83
N LEU A 289 0.35 28.33 -3.78
CA LEU A 289 0.90 27.20 -3.01
C LEU A 289 1.06 25.92 -3.85
N LEU A 290 0.06 25.62 -4.69
CA LEU A 290 0.04 24.41 -5.52
C LEU A 290 0.93 24.51 -6.77
N GLY A 291 1.16 25.72 -7.25
CA GLY A 291 2.03 26.00 -8.39
C GLY A 291 3.51 26.07 -8.02
N ASP A 292 3.84 26.18 -6.74
CA ASP A 292 5.19 26.44 -6.30
C ASP A 292 6.12 25.22 -6.49
N GLU A 293 7.21 25.41 -7.21
CA GLU A 293 8.29 24.43 -7.32
C GLU A 293 8.93 24.16 -5.96
N THR A 294 8.91 25.13 -5.03
CA THR A 294 9.45 24.94 -3.68
C THR A 294 8.66 23.88 -2.89
N LEU A 295 7.32 23.88 -2.97
CA LEU A 295 6.49 22.88 -2.32
C LEU A 295 6.81 21.48 -2.85
N ASN A 296 6.95 21.35 -4.17
CA ASN A 296 7.29 20.09 -4.81
C ASN A 296 8.67 19.59 -4.36
N GLY A 297 9.67 20.46 -4.32
CA GLY A 297 11.00 20.14 -3.82
C GLY A 297 10.99 19.73 -2.34
N TYR A 298 10.21 20.43 -1.52
CA TYR A 298 10.07 20.14 -0.10
C TYR A 298 9.41 18.77 0.14
N LEU A 299 8.32 18.44 -0.57
CA LEU A 299 7.67 17.13 -0.49
C LEU A 299 8.61 16.00 -0.91
N ALA A 300 9.45 16.23 -1.93
CA ALA A 300 10.47 15.28 -2.35
C ALA A 300 11.52 15.03 -1.26
N THR A 301 12.01 16.09 -0.62
CA THR A 301 12.95 15.99 0.51
C THR A 301 12.33 15.25 1.70
N LEU A 302 11.09 15.60 2.09
CA LEU A 302 10.38 14.93 3.18
C LEU A 302 10.21 13.43 2.93
N TRP A 303 9.86 13.04 1.70
CA TRP A 303 9.79 11.62 1.33
C TRP A 303 11.15 10.94 1.45
N GLY A 304 12.21 11.58 0.96
CA GLY A 304 13.57 11.05 1.06
C GLY A 304 14.04 10.87 2.51
N GLU A 305 13.78 11.86 3.37
CA GLU A 305 14.10 11.81 4.79
C GLU A 305 13.31 10.72 5.51
N LEU A 306 12.00 10.61 5.24
CA LEU A 306 11.16 9.55 5.81
C LEU A 306 11.65 8.17 5.38
N LYS A 307 11.88 7.95 4.08
CA LYS A 307 12.41 6.68 3.54
C LYS A 307 13.75 6.33 4.17
N GLY A 308 14.65 7.32 4.27
CA GLY A 308 15.96 7.16 4.91
C GLY A 308 15.86 6.82 6.39
N TRP A 309 14.97 7.49 7.12
CA TRP A 309 14.71 7.21 8.54
C TRP A 309 14.15 5.81 8.75
N VAL A 310 13.14 5.39 7.98
CA VAL A 310 12.57 4.04 8.05
C VAL A 310 13.65 2.99 7.74
N LYS A 311 14.44 3.19 6.68
CA LYS A 311 15.54 2.27 6.33
C LYS A 311 16.56 2.17 7.46
N LYS A 312 16.95 3.31 8.06
CA LYS A 312 17.89 3.35 9.18
C LYS A 312 17.34 2.65 10.41
N ASP A 313 16.08 2.87 10.77
CA ASP A 313 15.44 2.19 11.89
C ASP A 313 15.42 0.67 11.65
N LEU A 314 14.99 0.21 10.48
CA LEU A 314 14.91 -1.22 10.14
C LEU A 314 16.29 -1.94 10.15
N HIS A 315 17.40 -1.22 9.93
CA HIS A 315 18.75 -1.77 10.03
C HIS A 315 19.32 -1.76 11.47
N SER A 316 18.68 -1.03 12.39
CA SER A 316 19.13 -0.94 13.77
C SER A 316 18.88 -2.25 14.52
N GLU A 317 19.84 -2.68 15.33
CA GLU A 317 19.66 -3.80 16.26
C GLU A 317 18.58 -3.52 17.32
N ASP A 318 18.21 -2.26 17.54
CA ASP A 318 17.22 -1.84 18.54
C ASP A 318 15.93 -1.25 17.94
N SER A 319 15.64 -1.52 16.66
CA SER A 319 14.49 -0.99 15.89
C SER A 319 13.16 -1.10 16.63
N ASP A 320 12.49 0.04 16.81
CA ASP A 320 11.13 0.10 17.37
C ASP A 320 10.10 -0.46 16.40
N LEU A 321 10.30 -0.28 15.09
CA LEU A 321 9.43 -0.87 14.06
C LEU A 321 9.56 -2.40 14.04
N ARG A 322 10.77 -2.95 14.17
CA ARG A 322 10.98 -4.40 14.28
C ARG A 322 10.32 -4.94 15.53
N LYS A 323 10.51 -4.29 16.68
CA LYS A 323 9.86 -4.68 17.95
C LYS A 323 8.33 -4.68 17.82
N ARG A 324 7.74 -3.66 17.19
CA ARG A 324 6.29 -3.58 16.93
C ARG A 324 5.81 -4.63 15.94
N LEU A 325 6.55 -4.89 14.87
CA LEU A 325 6.21 -5.94 13.89
C LEU A 325 6.26 -7.33 14.52
N VAL A 326 7.29 -7.63 15.32
CA VAL A 326 7.39 -8.89 16.09
C VAL A 326 6.25 -8.99 17.10
N ALA A 327 5.94 -7.91 17.83
CA ALA A 327 4.83 -7.87 18.78
C ALA A 327 3.46 -8.07 18.10
N THR A 328 3.26 -7.52 16.90
CA THR A 328 2.02 -7.71 16.13
C THR A 328 1.92 -9.13 15.59
N GLY A 329 3.04 -9.72 15.15
CA GLY A 329 3.11 -11.13 14.73
C GLY A 329 2.84 -12.13 15.86
N ALA A 330 3.05 -11.72 17.12
CA ALA A 330 2.70 -12.52 18.29
C ALA A 330 1.21 -12.45 18.67
N TRP A 331 0.42 -11.56 18.06
CA TRP A 331 -0.99 -11.36 18.36
C TRP A 331 -1.94 -12.16 17.46
N VAL A 332 -1.42 -12.73 16.37
CA VAL A 332 -2.14 -13.62 15.43
C VAL A 332 -2.01 -15.06 15.87
#